data_AF-M5RIB7-F1
#
_entry.id   AF-M5RIB7-F1
#
_cell.length_a   1.000
_cell.length_b   1.000
_cell.length_c   1.000
_cell.angle_alpha   90.00
_cell.angle_beta   90.00
_cell.angle_gamma   90.00
#
_symmetry.space_group_name_H-M   'P 1'
#
loop_
_entity.id
_entity.type
_entity.pdbx_description
1 polymer ?
#
loop_
_entity_poly.entity_id
_entity_poly.type
_entity_poly.pdbx_seq_one_letter_code
_entity_poly.pdbx_strand_id
1 'polypeptide(L)'
;MEYDRSVLVVFTNKGEINIDNFTDFLTVACDANSANDYVLSMSRSVVRGQHEKKAARGLWVGGTTPFGLDYVRKGSGDTPNAGEIILGSPEDVQTVRLIFQWYQEGYSHRGIIEKLRDERGLKRTQNFIQRMLINPFYAGDYRWNRKTRGRFHALRDGRVTDDFTPGVNEEKDMVFIPDNHPAIIDRETWTRVQHLVAERTTKTTPFRNGGVHLLTGLCRCAKCGKGFSGSRYEGKNGAPARLMLTCNGHRHKQCRPNYVNQRDVVASIVASLDAVIRPERIESLRAKFYESVAKRRNDVDLSVLERSLARKEADYRDLRAKIKKLPADLLEDFAGDLREQKAEIGKTKEAIADAIAAKRNDGSESVKFNKQLSMMSDIVGALKEALAEIIDTEPRLVRELLASMVDHVTLDVQPRQVSDKHTRYELKSGEITLKPEFNLICAS
;
A
#
# COMPACT_ATOMS: atom_id res chain seq x y z
N MET A 1 5.40 64.63 -18.19
CA MET A 1 4.89 63.65 -19.17
C MET A 1 4.50 62.41 -18.38
N GLU A 2 3.27 62.39 -17.87
CA GLU A 2 2.68 61.18 -17.31
C GLU A 2 2.35 60.26 -18.49
N TYR A 3 2.97 59.10 -18.53
CA TYR A 3 2.56 58.05 -19.45
C TYR A 3 1.27 57.46 -18.90
N ASP A 4 0.15 57.77 -19.56
CA ASP A 4 -1.12 57.08 -19.38
C ASP A 4 -0.91 55.61 -19.78
N ARG A 5 -0.70 54.75 -18.78
CA ARG A 5 -0.48 53.30 -18.97
C ARG A 5 -1.81 52.58 -18.83
N SER A 6 -2.73 52.85 -19.75
CA SER A 6 -3.94 52.02 -19.85
C SER A 6 -3.60 50.68 -20.50
N VAL A 7 -3.96 49.58 -19.83
CA VAL A 7 -3.71 48.22 -20.34
C VAL A 7 -4.97 47.74 -21.05
N LEU A 8 -4.90 47.59 -22.37
CA LEU A 8 -6.00 47.03 -23.17
C LEU A 8 -5.87 45.51 -23.24
N VAL A 9 -6.91 44.79 -22.80
CA VAL A 9 -6.99 43.34 -22.92
C VAL A 9 -7.93 42.99 -24.07
N VAL A 10 -7.40 42.37 -25.11
CA VAL A 10 -8.17 42.00 -26.31
C VAL A 10 -8.60 40.54 -26.24
N PHE A 11 -9.90 40.29 -26.16
CA PHE A 11 -10.48 38.97 -26.19
C PHE A 11 -10.89 38.61 -27.62
N THR A 12 -10.49 37.43 -28.11
CA THR A 12 -10.78 36.98 -29.48
C THR A 12 -12.27 36.88 -29.81
N ASN A 13 -13.13 36.71 -28.80
CA ASN A 13 -14.58 36.60 -28.94
C ASN A 13 -15.37 37.81 -28.42
N LYS A 14 -14.73 38.76 -27.71
CA LYS A 14 -15.40 39.90 -27.08
C LYS A 14 -14.81 41.27 -27.45
N GLY A 15 -13.75 41.31 -28.24
CA GLY A 15 -13.10 42.56 -28.67
C GLY A 15 -12.17 43.15 -27.61
N GLU A 16 -11.84 44.43 -27.77
CA GLU A 16 -10.96 45.17 -26.87
C GLU A 16 -11.71 45.61 -25.61
N ILE A 17 -11.15 45.31 -24.43
CA ILE A 17 -11.73 45.66 -23.14
C ILE A 17 -10.71 46.47 -22.35
N ASN A 18 -11.13 47.65 -21.88
CA ASN A 18 -10.32 48.49 -21.01
C ASN A 18 -10.52 48.03 -19.56
N ILE A 19 -9.53 47.36 -18.98
CA ILE A 19 -9.61 46.85 -17.61
C ILE A 19 -9.47 47.95 -16.55
N ASP A 20 -9.02 49.15 -16.93
CA ASP A 20 -8.99 50.32 -16.05
C ASP A 20 -10.38 50.96 -15.92
N ASN A 21 -11.33 50.61 -16.80
CA ASN A 21 -12.75 50.91 -16.63
C ASN A 21 -13.41 49.84 -15.75
N PHE A 22 -13.72 50.23 -14.50
CA PHE A 22 -14.34 49.36 -13.51
C PHE A 22 -15.62 48.68 -14.01
N THR A 23 -16.43 49.33 -14.85
CA THR A 23 -17.69 48.78 -15.37
C THR A 23 -17.45 47.65 -16.37
N ASP A 24 -16.48 47.83 -17.27
CA ASP A 24 -16.12 46.85 -18.29
C ASP A 24 -15.45 45.63 -17.64
N PHE A 25 -14.58 45.86 -16.66
CA PHE A 25 -14.00 44.80 -15.84
C PHE A 25 -15.07 43.99 -15.09
N LEU A 26 -16.03 44.66 -14.42
CA LEU A 26 -17.12 43.99 -13.70
C LEU A 26 -17.99 43.15 -14.63
N THR A 27 -18.28 43.63 -15.85
CA THR A 27 -19.10 42.90 -16.83
C THR A 27 -18.44 41.60 -17.25
N VAL A 28 -17.13 41.62 -17.55
CA VAL A 28 -16.37 40.41 -17.89
C VAL A 28 -16.31 39.43 -16.71
N ALA A 29 -16.08 39.95 -15.50
CA ALA A 29 -16.02 39.13 -14.29
C ALA A 29 -17.38 38.47 -13.98
N CYS A 30 -18.49 39.21 -14.09
CA CYS A 30 -19.85 38.71 -13.89
C CYS A 30 -20.24 37.67 -14.94
N ASP A 31 -19.89 37.89 -16.22
CA ASP A 31 -20.11 36.91 -17.29
C ASP A 31 -19.33 35.61 -17.05
N ALA A 32 -18.06 35.72 -16.65
CA ALA A 32 -17.22 34.58 -16.33
C ALA A 32 -17.77 33.81 -15.12
N ASN A 33 -18.27 34.52 -14.10
CA ASN A 33 -18.88 33.91 -12.93
C ASN A 33 -20.22 33.21 -13.28
N SER A 34 -21.06 33.85 -14.09
CA SER A 34 -22.34 33.28 -14.54
C SER A 34 -22.14 32.02 -15.39
N ALA A 35 -21.12 32.02 -16.25
CA ALA A 35 -20.74 30.83 -17.00
C ALA A 35 -20.25 29.70 -16.08
N ASN A 36 -19.55 30.03 -15.00
CA ASN A 36 -19.11 29.05 -13.99
C ASN A 36 -20.30 28.46 -13.22
N ASP A 37 -21.24 29.29 -12.77
CA ASP A 37 -22.47 28.85 -12.08
C ASP A 37 -23.32 27.93 -12.97
N TYR A 38 -23.41 28.24 -14.27
CA TYR A 38 -24.05 27.38 -15.25
C TYR A 38 -23.35 26.01 -15.37
N VAL A 39 -22.01 25.99 -15.44
CA VAL A 39 -21.23 24.73 -15.50
C VAL A 39 -21.43 23.90 -14.23
N LEU A 40 -21.45 24.53 -13.06
CA LEU A 40 -21.68 23.85 -11.78
C LEU A 40 -23.09 23.24 -11.71
N SER A 41 -24.12 24.01 -12.04
CA SER A 41 -25.52 23.53 -12.05
C SER A 41 -25.75 22.42 -13.07
N MET A 42 -25.14 22.52 -14.25
CA MET A 42 -25.14 21.47 -15.26
C MET A 42 -24.46 20.20 -14.74
N SER A 43 -23.27 20.33 -14.16
CA SER A 43 -22.56 19.19 -13.57
C SER A 43 -23.41 18.48 -12.52
N ARG A 44 -24.07 19.23 -11.62
CA ARG A 44 -24.96 18.67 -10.60
C ARG A 44 -26.13 17.91 -11.22
N SER A 45 -26.75 18.51 -12.24
CA SER A 45 -27.89 17.92 -12.95
C SER A 45 -27.51 16.65 -13.73
N VAL A 46 -26.31 16.58 -14.31
CA VAL A 46 -25.80 15.40 -15.00
C VAL A 46 -25.61 14.24 -14.03
N VAL A 47 -24.92 14.46 -12.90
CA VAL A 47 -24.70 13.39 -11.89
C VAL A 47 -26.03 12.88 -11.35
N ARG A 48 -26.95 13.80 -11.01
CA ARG A 48 -28.31 13.45 -10.57
C ARG A 48 -29.05 12.63 -11.62
N GLY A 49 -29.06 13.09 -12.87
CA GLY A 49 -29.73 12.40 -13.97
C GLY A 49 -29.15 11.01 -14.27
N GLN A 50 -27.82 10.86 -14.19
CA GLN A 50 -27.15 9.57 -14.32
C GLN A 50 -27.55 8.59 -13.21
N HIS A 51 -27.65 9.08 -11.97
CA HIS A 51 -28.09 8.28 -10.83
C HIS A 51 -29.57 7.92 -10.93
N GLU A 52 -30.47 8.91 -10.86
CA GLU A 52 -31.91 8.72 -10.68
C GLU A 52 -32.60 8.11 -11.90
N LYS A 53 -32.19 8.51 -13.11
CA LYS A 53 -32.86 8.05 -14.34
C LYS A 53 -32.30 6.74 -14.88
N LYS A 54 -31.08 6.36 -14.47
CA LYS A 54 -30.39 5.21 -15.05
C LYS A 54 -29.81 4.27 -14.01
N ALA A 55 -28.81 4.69 -13.24
CA ALA A 55 -28.05 3.79 -12.37
C ALA A 55 -28.92 3.11 -11.30
N ALA A 56 -29.78 3.88 -10.63
CA ALA A 56 -30.71 3.36 -9.63
C ALA A 56 -31.74 2.37 -10.19
N ARG A 57 -31.91 2.33 -11.52
CA ARG A 57 -32.81 1.41 -12.25
C ARG A 57 -32.04 0.30 -12.97
N GLY A 58 -30.73 0.18 -12.74
CA GLY A 58 -29.91 -0.84 -13.40
C GLY A 58 -29.64 -0.61 -14.88
N LEU A 59 -29.92 0.58 -15.40
CA LEU A 59 -29.73 0.92 -16.81
C LEU A 59 -28.28 1.38 -17.07
N TRP A 60 -27.81 1.16 -18.29
CA TRP A 60 -26.48 1.59 -18.71
C TRP A 60 -26.37 3.12 -18.74
N VAL A 61 -25.51 3.65 -17.86
CA VAL A 61 -25.38 5.09 -17.64
C VAL A 61 -24.75 5.79 -18.84
N GLY A 62 -23.79 5.15 -19.50
CA GLY A 62 -23.12 5.64 -20.71
C GLY A 62 -21.66 5.18 -20.81
N GLY A 63 -21.03 5.48 -21.95
CA GLY A 63 -19.68 5.02 -22.28
C GLY A 63 -19.66 3.62 -22.88
N THR A 64 -18.46 3.05 -23.03
CA THR A 64 -18.25 1.71 -23.58
C THR A 64 -18.65 0.63 -22.58
N THR A 65 -19.53 -0.29 -22.99
CA THR A 65 -19.94 -1.45 -22.18
C THR A 65 -18.77 -2.40 -21.92
N PRO A 66 -18.85 -3.23 -20.86
CA PRO A 66 -17.92 -4.35 -20.70
C PRO A 66 -17.93 -5.23 -21.95
N PHE A 67 -16.75 -5.67 -22.40
CA PHE A 67 -16.61 -6.49 -23.60
C PHE A 67 -17.49 -7.73 -23.53
N GLY A 68 -18.25 -8.04 -24.59
CA GLY A 68 -19.24 -9.12 -24.62
C GLY A 68 -20.66 -8.71 -24.17
N LEU A 69 -20.85 -7.51 -23.61
CA LEU A 69 -22.15 -6.94 -23.29
C LEU A 69 -22.44 -5.73 -24.19
N ASP A 70 -23.71 -5.45 -24.42
CA ASP A 70 -24.20 -4.22 -25.06
C ASP A 70 -25.41 -3.69 -24.27
N TYR A 71 -26.09 -2.68 -24.79
CA TYR A 71 -27.31 -2.14 -24.20
C TYR A 71 -28.29 -1.70 -25.28
N VAL A 72 -29.57 -1.68 -24.94
CA VAL A 72 -30.63 -1.21 -25.84
C VAL A 72 -30.50 0.30 -26.04
N ARG A 73 -30.19 0.73 -27.27
CA ARG A 73 -30.08 2.17 -27.59
C ARG A 73 -31.46 2.81 -27.70
N LYS A 74 -31.56 4.07 -27.29
CA LYS A 74 -32.78 4.85 -27.47
C LYS A 74 -32.99 5.11 -28.96
N GLY A 75 -34.17 4.73 -29.48
CA GLY A 75 -34.57 4.99 -30.87
C GLY A 75 -35.22 6.37 -31.04
N SER A 76 -35.74 6.63 -32.24
CA SER A 76 -36.45 7.87 -32.60
C SER A 76 -37.84 7.98 -31.94
N GLY A 77 -38.36 6.89 -31.36
CA GLY A 77 -39.66 6.80 -30.69
C GLY A 77 -39.56 6.32 -29.25
N ASP A 78 -40.68 5.87 -28.68
CA ASP A 78 -40.68 5.27 -27.35
C ASP A 78 -40.04 3.88 -27.39
N THR A 79 -38.89 3.76 -26.73
CA THR A 79 -38.16 2.51 -26.54
C THR A 79 -38.19 2.21 -25.04
N PRO A 80 -39.20 1.47 -24.55
CA PRO A 80 -39.44 1.27 -23.11
C PRO A 80 -38.24 0.65 -22.39
N ASN A 81 -37.45 -0.15 -23.11
CA ASN A 81 -36.29 -0.88 -22.60
C ASN A 81 -34.96 -0.13 -22.83
N ALA A 82 -34.99 1.15 -23.21
CA ALA A 82 -33.78 1.90 -23.51
C ALA A 82 -32.84 1.95 -22.29
N GLY A 83 -31.60 1.52 -22.50
CA GLY A 83 -30.57 1.43 -21.48
C GLY A 83 -30.49 0.07 -20.80
N GLU A 84 -31.40 -0.87 -21.05
CA GLU A 84 -31.26 -2.24 -20.54
C GLU A 84 -30.00 -2.89 -21.08
N ILE A 85 -29.26 -3.57 -20.21
CA ILE A 85 -28.02 -4.26 -20.56
C ILE A 85 -28.39 -5.63 -21.16
N ILE A 86 -27.78 -5.94 -22.30
CA ILE A 86 -28.01 -7.15 -23.06
C ILE A 86 -26.68 -7.84 -23.40
N LEU A 87 -26.77 -9.09 -23.87
CA LEU A 87 -25.62 -9.77 -24.45
C LEU A 87 -25.22 -9.06 -25.76
N GLY A 88 -23.91 -8.90 -25.96
CA GLY A 88 -23.34 -8.33 -27.18
C GLY A 88 -23.29 -9.35 -28.31
N SER A 89 -22.30 -9.21 -29.20
CA SER A 89 -22.12 -10.16 -30.29
C SER A 89 -21.89 -11.59 -29.75
N PRO A 90 -22.48 -12.64 -30.37
CA PRO A 90 -22.25 -14.02 -29.94
C PRO A 90 -20.76 -14.39 -29.90
N GLU A 91 -19.97 -13.83 -30.81
CA GLU A 91 -18.53 -14.02 -30.88
C GLU A 91 -17.80 -13.46 -29.64
N ASP A 92 -18.13 -12.23 -29.22
CA ASP A 92 -17.53 -11.59 -28.05
C ASP A 92 -17.97 -12.29 -26.75
N VAL A 93 -19.26 -12.67 -26.65
CA VAL A 93 -19.80 -13.45 -25.53
C VAL A 93 -19.04 -14.77 -25.39
N GLN A 94 -18.84 -15.49 -26.50
CA GLN A 94 -18.08 -16.74 -26.48
C GLN A 94 -16.61 -16.52 -26.08
N THR A 95 -16.01 -15.41 -26.51
CA THR A 95 -14.64 -15.05 -26.11
C THR A 95 -14.54 -14.85 -24.61
N VAL A 96 -15.50 -14.17 -23.98
CA VAL A 96 -15.54 -14.01 -22.53
C VAL A 96 -15.64 -15.36 -21.83
N ARG A 97 -16.53 -16.26 -22.29
CA ARG A 97 -16.66 -17.61 -21.73
C ARG A 97 -15.34 -18.39 -21.78
N LEU A 98 -14.65 -18.36 -22.92
CA LEU A 98 -13.35 -19.00 -23.09
C LEU A 98 -12.29 -18.42 -22.14
N ILE A 99 -12.26 -17.10 -21.93
CA ILE A 99 -11.32 -16.47 -21.00
C ILE A 99 -11.52 -17.01 -19.57
N PHE A 100 -12.76 -17.11 -19.11
CA PHE A 100 -13.08 -17.67 -17.78
C PHE A 100 -12.70 -19.15 -17.71
N GLN A 101 -13.02 -19.93 -18.74
CA GLN A 101 -12.67 -21.34 -18.84
C GLN A 101 -11.15 -21.55 -18.78
N TRP A 102 -10.36 -20.90 -19.65
CA TRP A 102 -8.90 -21.03 -19.65
C TRP A 102 -8.30 -20.59 -18.30
N TYR A 103 -8.88 -19.58 -17.66
CA TYR A 103 -8.40 -19.19 -16.33
C TYR A 103 -8.59 -20.32 -15.30
N GLN A 104 -9.76 -20.99 -15.31
CA GLN A 104 -10.05 -22.15 -14.46
C GLN A 104 -9.12 -23.33 -14.76
N GLU A 105 -8.80 -23.57 -16.03
CA GLU A 105 -7.88 -24.63 -16.48
C GLU A 105 -6.42 -24.42 -16.06
N GLY A 106 -6.07 -23.26 -15.48
CA GLY A 106 -4.71 -23.02 -14.97
C GLY A 106 -3.90 -22.01 -15.76
N TYR A 107 -4.41 -21.49 -16.87
CA TYR A 107 -3.64 -20.58 -17.71
C TYR A 107 -3.33 -19.26 -16.99
N SER A 108 -2.10 -18.80 -17.14
CA SER A 108 -1.69 -17.47 -16.69
C SER A 108 -2.34 -16.37 -17.55
N HIS A 109 -2.41 -15.14 -17.05
CA HIS A 109 -2.92 -14.02 -17.87
C HIS A 109 -2.18 -13.88 -19.20
N ARG A 110 -0.87 -14.17 -19.23
CA ARG A 110 -0.08 -14.14 -20.45
C ARG A 110 -0.44 -15.27 -21.41
N GLY A 111 -0.62 -16.49 -20.88
CA GLY A 111 -1.07 -17.63 -21.67
C GLY A 111 -2.44 -17.39 -22.31
N ILE A 112 -3.36 -16.76 -21.57
CA ILE A 112 -4.68 -16.36 -22.10
C ILE A 112 -4.53 -15.33 -23.23
N ILE A 113 -3.65 -14.34 -23.09
CA ILE A 113 -3.41 -13.34 -24.16
C ILE A 113 -2.86 -14.00 -25.43
N GLU A 114 -1.94 -14.95 -25.27
CA GLU A 114 -1.37 -15.71 -26.40
C GLU A 114 -2.46 -16.51 -27.10
N LYS A 115 -3.32 -17.24 -26.36
CA LYS A 115 -4.48 -17.95 -26.94
C LYS A 115 -5.48 -17.01 -27.62
N LEU A 116 -5.81 -15.87 -27.03
CA LEU A 116 -6.68 -14.87 -27.65
C LEU A 116 -6.12 -14.36 -28.98
N ARG A 117 -4.81 -14.12 -29.04
CA ARG A 117 -4.14 -13.69 -30.28
C ARG A 117 -4.18 -14.81 -31.32
N ASP A 118 -3.86 -16.02 -30.92
CA ASP A 118 -3.61 -17.13 -31.85
C ASP A 118 -4.92 -17.77 -32.34
N GLU A 119 -5.93 -17.93 -31.46
CA GLU A 119 -7.21 -18.57 -31.79
C GLU A 119 -8.29 -17.59 -32.24
N ARG A 120 -8.21 -16.31 -31.82
CA ARG A 120 -9.25 -15.30 -32.09
C ARG A 120 -8.73 -14.05 -32.80
N GLY A 121 -7.43 -13.94 -33.06
CA GLY A 121 -6.84 -12.73 -33.65
C GLY A 121 -6.92 -11.49 -32.76
N LEU A 122 -7.29 -11.63 -31.47
CA LEU A 122 -7.56 -10.52 -30.57
C LEU A 122 -6.32 -10.12 -29.77
N LYS A 123 -5.80 -8.92 -30.04
CA LYS A 123 -4.71 -8.33 -29.26
C LYS A 123 -5.28 -7.63 -28.02
N ARG A 124 -4.98 -8.18 -26.83
CA ARG A 124 -5.42 -7.66 -25.53
C ARG A 124 -4.26 -7.55 -24.54
N THR A 125 -4.44 -6.71 -23.52
CA THR A 125 -3.44 -6.47 -22.48
C THR A 125 -3.71 -7.31 -21.24
N GLN A 126 -2.70 -7.48 -20.38
CA GLN A 126 -2.89 -8.16 -19.08
C GLN A 126 -3.96 -7.49 -18.21
N ASN A 127 -4.01 -6.17 -18.19
CA ASN A 127 -5.01 -5.42 -17.43
C ASN A 127 -6.43 -5.62 -17.97
N PHE A 128 -6.61 -5.92 -19.27
CA PHE A 128 -7.91 -6.31 -19.83
C PHE A 128 -8.42 -7.61 -19.18
N ILE A 129 -7.58 -8.65 -19.14
CA ILE A 129 -7.93 -9.96 -18.54
C ILE A 129 -8.18 -9.80 -17.03
N GLN A 130 -7.28 -9.13 -16.32
CA GLN A 130 -7.40 -8.91 -14.88
C GLN A 130 -8.71 -8.21 -14.50
N ARG A 131 -9.07 -7.15 -15.24
CA ARG A 131 -10.32 -6.41 -14.97
C ARG A 131 -11.55 -7.21 -15.32
N MET A 132 -11.50 -8.02 -16.38
CA MET A 132 -12.60 -8.88 -16.79
C MET A 132 -12.94 -9.92 -15.72
N LEU A 133 -11.92 -10.64 -15.23
CA LEU A 133 -12.09 -11.73 -14.25
C LEU A 133 -12.66 -11.27 -12.90
N ILE A 134 -12.56 -9.97 -12.55
CA ILE A 134 -13.05 -9.41 -11.28
C ILE A 134 -14.27 -8.49 -11.45
N ASN A 135 -14.81 -8.35 -12.66
CA ASN A 135 -15.97 -7.50 -12.90
C ASN A 135 -17.29 -8.28 -12.77
N PRO A 136 -18.12 -8.03 -11.73
CA PRO A 136 -19.30 -8.84 -11.45
C PRO A 136 -20.43 -8.65 -12.48
N PHE A 137 -20.32 -7.66 -13.38
CA PHE A 137 -21.17 -7.56 -14.58
C PHE A 137 -21.19 -8.83 -15.41
N TYR A 138 -20.10 -9.60 -15.44
CA TYR A 138 -20.06 -10.86 -16.19
C TYR A 138 -20.93 -11.96 -15.57
N ALA A 139 -21.24 -11.84 -14.28
CA ALA A 139 -22.14 -12.72 -13.53
C ALA A 139 -23.57 -12.16 -13.38
N GLY A 140 -23.90 -11.08 -14.08
CA GLY A 140 -25.24 -10.47 -14.06
C GLY A 140 -25.44 -9.37 -13.01
N ASP A 141 -24.41 -9.03 -12.21
CA ASP A 141 -24.54 -7.99 -11.19
C ASP A 141 -24.22 -6.60 -11.74
N TYR A 142 -25.12 -5.66 -11.50
CA TYR A 142 -24.90 -4.27 -11.83
C TYR A 142 -24.09 -3.56 -10.74
N ARG A 143 -23.13 -2.74 -11.17
CA ARG A 143 -22.40 -1.85 -10.26
C ARG A 143 -22.10 -0.50 -10.88
N TRP A 144 -22.38 0.57 -10.16
CA TRP A 144 -22.04 1.94 -10.56
C TRP A 144 -21.50 2.76 -9.38
N ASN A 145 -20.88 3.90 -9.68
CA ASN A 145 -20.25 4.81 -8.72
C ASN A 145 -19.14 4.19 -7.82
N ARG A 146 -18.38 3.19 -8.31
CA ARG A 146 -17.23 2.62 -7.57
C ARG A 146 -16.10 3.63 -7.33
N LYS A 147 -15.95 4.60 -8.23
CA LYS A 147 -14.89 5.60 -8.17
C LYS A 147 -15.45 6.96 -8.57
N THR A 148 -15.18 7.98 -7.78
CA THR A 148 -15.45 9.37 -8.14
C THR A 148 -14.44 9.82 -9.21
N ARG A 149 -14.94 10.24 -10.38
CA ARG A 149 -14.15 10.79 -11.50
C ARG A 149 -14.68 12.12 -12.05
N GLY A 150 -15.66 12.72 -11.38
CA GLY A 150 -16.19 14.04 -11.76
C GLY A 150 -15.13 15.15 -11.59
N ARG A 151 -15.52 16.41 -11.75
CA ARG A 151 -14.65 17.55 -11.43
C ARG A 151 -15.23 18.47 -10.36
N PHE A 152 -16.55 18.52 -10.26
CA PHE A 152 -17.26 19.50 -9.43
C PHE A 152 -18.18 18.87 -8.40
N HIS A 153 -18.80 17.73 -8.72
CA HIS A 153 -19.75 17.06 -7.85
C HIS A 153 -19.47 15.55 -7.79
N ALA A 154 -19.81 14.95 -6.66
CA ALA A 154 -19.82 13.50 -6.48
C ALA A 154 -21.20 13.02 -6.03
N LEU A 155 -21.42 11.71 -6.12
CA LEU A 155 -22.58 11.08 -5.49
C LEU A 155 -22.13 10.45 -4.17
N ARG A 156 -22.82 10.82 -3.08
CA ARG A 156 -22.65 10.30 -1.73
C ARG A 156 -24.02 9.95 -1.17
N ASP A 157 -24.18 8.74 -0.66
CA ASP A 157 -25.43 8.28 -0.04
C ASP A 157 -26.68 8.59 -0.91
N GLY A 158 -26.58 8.31 -2.22
CA GLY A 158 -27.65 8.58 -3.20
C GLY A 158 -27.93 10.05 -3.52
N ARG A 159 -27.16 10.99 -2.96
CA ARG A 159 -27.32 12.44 -3.14
C ARG A 159 -26.12 13.07 -3.83
N VAL A 160 -26.36 14.11 -4.61
CA VAL A 160 -25.28 14.87 -5.26
C VAL A 160 -24.69 15.86 -4.27
N THR A 161 -23.38 15.79 -4.04
CA THR A 161 -22.65 16.62 -3.10
C THR A 161 -21.50 17.35 -3.79
N ASP A 162 -20.99 18.40 -3.13
CA ASP A 162 -19.79 19.14 -3.53
C ASP A 162 -18.51 18.48 -2.99
N ASP A 163 -18.63 17.35 -2.27
CA ASP A 163 -17.51 16.51 -1.80
C ASP A 163 -16.89 15.74 -2.98
N PHE A 164 -16.05 16.46 -3.72
CA PHE A 164 -15.25 15.90 -4.79
C PHE A 164 -13.92 15.36 -4.25
N THR A 165 -13.96 14.26 -3.50
CA THR A 165 -12.76 13.50 -3.17
C THR A 165 -12.50 12.43 -4.24
N PRO A 166 -11.45 12.55 -5.08
CA PRO A 166 -11.12 11.53 -6.08
C PRO A 166 -10.64 10.25 -5.39
N GLY A 167 -11.24 9.12 -5.73
CA GLY A 167 -10.89 7.88 -5.04
C GLY A 167 -11.82 6.72 -5.35
N VAL A 168 -11.63 5.65 -4.59
CA VAL A 168 -12.61 4.56 -4.46
C VAL A 168 -13.63 5.04 -3.44
N ASN A 169 -14.91 4.97 -3.78
CA ASN A 169 -15.98 5.39 -2.88
C ASN A 169 -16.25 4.32 -1.81
N GLU A 170 -16.96 4.69 -0.75
CA GLU A 170 -17.49 3.73 0.22
C GLU A 170 -18.61 2.89 -0.40
N GLU A 171 -18.88 1.72 0.17
CA GLU A 171 -19.90 0.80 -0.36
C GLU A 171 -21.30 1.43 -0.38
N LYS A 172 -21.65 2.21 0.65
CA LYS A 172 -22.92 2.94 0.74
C LYS A 172 -23.14 3.95 -0.39
N ASP A 173 -22.06 4.45 -0.99
CA ASP A 173 -22.13 5.40 -2.10
C ASP A 173 -22.25 4.68 -3.45
N MET A 174 -21.98 3.37 -3.50
CA MET A 174 -22.05 2.58 -4.72
C MET A 174 -23.48 2.12 -4.97
N VAL A 175 -23.85 2.10 -6.24
CA VAL A 175 -25.10 1.42 -6.65
C VAL A 175 -24.74 -0.02 -6.99
N PHE A 176 -25.35 -0.97 -6.30
CA PHE A 176 -25.20 -2.40 -6.55
C PHE A 176 -26.58 -3.04 -6.68
N ILE A 177 -26.84 -3.72 -7.80
CA ILE A 177 -28.11 -4.42 -8.04
C ILE A 177 -27.76 -5.84 -8.48
N PRO A 178 -28.03 -6.86 -7.65
CA PRO A 178 -27.74 -8.25 -8.00
C PRO A 178 -28.70 -8.75 -9.10
N ASP A 179 -28.23 -9.70 -9.91
CA ASP A 179 -29.04 -10.39 -10.95
C ASP A 179 -29.81 -9.43 -11.87
N ASN A 180 -29.19 -8.32 -12.23
CA ASN A 180 -29.82 -7.21 -12.95
C ASN A 180 -29.96 -7.46 -14.46
N HIS A 181 -29.01 -8.14 -15.09
CA HIS A 181 -28.96 -8.32 -16.54
C HIS A 181 -28.46 -9.71 -16.92
N PRO A 182 -28.63 -10.15 -18.19
CA PRO A 182 -28.20 -11.47 -18.62
C PRO A 182 -26.71 -11.70 -18.33
N ALA A 183 -26.43 -12.73 -17.52
CA ALA A 183 -25.07 -13.12 -17.19
C ALA A 183 -24.40 -13.84 -18.38
N ILE A 184 -23.13 -13.51 -18.65
CA ILE A 184 -22.31 -14.26 -19.61
C ILE A 184 -21.78 -15.54 -18.97
N ILE A 185 -21.45 -15.44 -17.67
CA ILE A 185 -20.85 -16.46 -16.82
C ILE A 185 -21.85 -16.78 -15.71
N ASP A 186 -22.14 -18.06 -15.50
CA ASP A 186 -23.00 -18.51 -14.42
C ASP A 186 -22.37 -18.28 -13.02
N ARG A 187 -23.21 -18.35 -11.98
CA ARG A 187 -22.78 -18.07 -10.60
C ARG A 187 -21.74 -19.05 -10.08
N GLU A 188 -21.78 -20.32 -10.49
CA GLU A 188 -20.83 -21.34 -10.06
C GLU A 188 -19.44 -21.04 -10.64
N THR A 189 -19.37 -20.83 -11.96
CA THR A 189 -18.14 -20.47 -12.67
C THR A 189 -17.55 -19.16 -12.13
N TRP A 190 -18.40 -18.15 -11.89
CA TRP A 190 -17.98 -16.88 -11.31
C TRP A 190 -17.34 -17.06 -9.94
N THR A 191 -18.01 -17.77 -9.04
CA THR A 191 -17.55 -18.01 -7.66
C THR A 191 -16.23 -18.77 -7.66
N ARG A 192 -16.12 -19.82 -8.48
CA ARG A 192 -14.88 -20.59 -8.67
C ARG A 192 -13.73 -19.69 -9.12
N VAL A 193 -13.95 -18.81 -10.08
CA VAL A 193 -12.94 -17.87 -10.58
C VAL A 193 -12.54 -16.85 -9.50
N GLN A 194 -13.49 -16.32 -8.71
CA GLN A 194 -13.13 -15.40 -7.62
C GLN A 194 -12.23 -16.08 -6.58
N HIS A 195 -12.49 -17.34 -6.22
CA HIS A 195 -11.59 -18.12 -5.37
C HIS A 195 -10.20 -18.28 -5.99
N LEU A 196 -10.10 -18.64 -7.27
CA LEU A 196 -8.82 -18.76 -7.97
C LEU A 196 -8.07 -17.44 -8.05
N VAL A 197 -8.77 -16.32 -8.29
CA VAL A 197 -8.16 -14.98 -8.30
C VAL A 197 -7.60 -14.65 -6.92
N ALA A 198 -8.36 -14.88 -5.85
CA ALA A 198 -7.90 -14.65 -4.48
C ALA A 198 -6.67 -15.51 -4.15
N GLU A 199 -6.72 -16.80 -4.46
CA GLU A 199 -5.61 -17.74 -4.26
C GLU A 199 -4.36 -17.32 -5.05
N ARG A 200 -4.50 -17.05 -6.34
CA ARG A 200 -3.35 -16.67 -7.20
C ARG A 200 -2.78 -15.31 -6.85
N THR A 201 -3.59 -14.37 -6.35
CA THR A 201 -3.10 -13.06 -5.88
C THR A 201 -2.17 -13.21 -4.67
N THR A 202 -2.36 -14.23 -3.82
CA THR A 202 -1.40 -14.52 -2.73
C THR A 202 -0.10 -15.18 -3.22
N LYS A 203 -0.10 -15.72 -4.45
CA LYS A 203 1.02 -16.45 -5.07
C LYS A 203 1.85 -15.59 -6.05
N THR A 204 1.67 -14.26 -6.05
CA THR A 204 2.42 -13.35 -6.94
C THR A 204 3.79 -12.98 -6.37
N THR A 205 4.83 -12.95 -7.21
CA THR A 205 6.14 -12.37 -6.85
C THR A 205 6.17 -10.85 -7.06
N PRO A 206 6.77 -10.06 -6.15
CA PRO A 206 7.31 -10.50 -4.88
C PRO A 206 6.17 -10.94 -3.95
N PHE A 207 6.32 -12.11 -3.32
CA PHE A 207 5.37 -12.57 -2.30
C PHE A 207 5.28 -11.48 -1.24
N ARG A 208 4.07 -11.11 -0.83
CA ARG A 208 3.84 -10.07 0.21
C ARG A 208 4.70 -10.34 1.46
N ASN A 209 4.89 -11.62 1.78
CA ASN A 209 5.68 -12.10 2.92
C ASN A 209 6.96 -12.85 2.47
N GLY A 210 7.56 -12.52 1.33
CA GLY A 210 8.83 -13.10 0.87
C GLY A 210 8.79 -14.58 0.43
N GLY A 211 7.76 -15.34 0.78
CA GLY A 211 7.64 -16.76 0.43
C GLY A 211 8.79 -17.57 1.06
N VAL A 212 9.49 -18.37 0.25
CA VAL A 212 10.72 -19.06 0.68
C VAL A 212 11.91 -18.10 0.88
N HIS A 213 11.83 -16.87 0.38
CA HIS A 213 12.91 -15.90 0.42
C HIS A 213 12.80 -14.97 1.64
N LEU A 214 13.49 -15.35 2.71
CA LEU A 214 13.50 -14.67 4.01
C LEU A 214 13.91 -13.19 3.91
N LEU A 215 14.84 -12.87 3.01
CA LEU A 215 15.46 -11.55 2.89
C LEU A 215 14.81 -10.63 1.84
N THR A 216 13.63 -11.01 1.33
CA THR A 216 12.89 -10.19 0.35
C THR A 216 12.68 -8.76 0.85
N GLY A 217 13.12 -7.76 0.10
CA GLY A 217 12.96 -6.35 0.48
C GLY A 217 13.99 -5.81 1.49
N LEU A 218 14.70 -6.67 2.23
CA LEU A 218 15.66 -6.28 3.27
C LEU A 218 17.07 -6.02 2.71
N CYS A 219 17.51 -6.78 1.71
CA CYS A 219 18.89 -6.64 1.20
C CYS A 219 19.06 -5.48 0.20
N ARG A 220 20.22 -4.82 0.26
CA ARG A 220 20.70 -3.79 -0.65
C ARG A 220 22.14 -4.08 -1.08
N CYS A 221 22.49 -3.75 -2.31
CA CYS A 221 23.84 -3.97 -2.85
C CYS A 221 24.74 -2.78 -2.50
N ALA A 222 25.85 -3.02 -1.81
CA ALA A 222 26.82 -1.97 -1.43
C ALA A 222 27.36 -1.17 -2.63
N LYS A 223 27.40 -1.79 -3.82
CA LYS A 223 27.98 -1.20 -5.03
C LYS A 223 27.03 -0.31 -5.83
N CYS A 224 25.73 -0.62 -5.83
CA CYS A 224 24.77 0.08 -6.70
C CYS A 224 23.50 0.55 -5.97
N GLY A 225 23.39 0.30 -4.66
CA GLY A 225 22.23 0.66 -3.84
C GLY A 225 20.94 -0.12 -4.13
N LYS A 226 20.85 -0.85 -5.25
CA LYS A 226 19.64 -1.60 -5.61
C LYS A 226 19.45 -2.82 -4.71
N GLY A 227 18.20 -3.26 -4.59
CA GLY A 227 17.84 -4.48 -3.86
C GLY A 227 18.29 -5.77 -4.56
N PHE A 228 18.02 -6.90 -3.91
CA PHE A 228 18.23 -8.24 -4.45
C PHE A 228 16.92 -8.92 -4.79
N SER A 229 16.92 -9.78 -5.81
CA SER A 229 15.84 -10.72 -6.13
C SER A 229 16.27 -12.14 -5.79
N GLY A 230 15.33 -12.93 -5.26
CA GLY A 230 15.56 -14.34 -4.96
C GLY A 230 15.23 -15.25 -6.14
N SER A 231 16.08 -16.27 -6.34
CA SER A 231 15.86 -17.39 -7.26
C SER A 231 16.01 -18.70 -6.48
N ARG A 232 15.13 -19.67 -6.75
CA ARG A 232 15.21 -21.03 -6.21
C ARG A 232 15.80 -21.95 -7.27
N TYR A 233 16.89 -22.64 -6.93
CA TYR A 233 17.50 -23.67 -7.74
C TYR A 233 17.32 -25.01 -7.05
N GLU A 234 16.69 -25.97 -7.74
CA GLU A 234 16.55 -27.32 -7.22
C GLU A 234 17.94 -27.97 -7.02
N GLY A 235 18.09 -28.69 -5.92
CA GLY A 235 19.29 -29.47 -5.67
C GLY A 235 19.27 -30.73 -6.53
N LYS A 236 20.46 -31.20 -6.91
CA LYS A 236 20.64 -32.48 -7.61
C LYS A 236 20.93 -33.59 -6.59
N ASN A 237 20.55 -34.82 -6.89
CA ASN A 237 20.89 -36.01 -6.11
C ASN A 237 20.48 -35.91 -4.62
N GLY A 238 19.26 -35.43 -4.34
CA GLY A 238 18.74 -35.29 -2.98
C GLY A 238 19.31 -34.11 -2.18
N ALA A 239 20.17 -33.27 -2.77
CA ALA A 239 20.62 -32.05 -2.13
C ALA A 239 19.46 -31.07 -1.93
N PRO A 240 19.45 -30.27 -0.84
CA PRO A 240 18.41 -29.28 -0.62
C PRO A 240 18.44 -28.19 -1.69
N ALA A 241 17.28 -27.61 -1.97
CA ALA A 241 17.17 -26.49 -2.91
C ALA A 241 18.01 -25.29 -2.42
N ARG A 242 18.71 -24.63 -3.35
CA ARG A 242 19.51 -23.43 -3.07
C ARG A 242 18.69 -22.19 -3.36
N LEU A 243 18.59 -21.31 -2.37
CA LEU A 243 17.94 -20.01 -2.49
C LEU A 243 19.01 -18.95 -2.71
N MET A 244 19.18 -18.53 -3.96
CA MET A 244 20.21 -17.57 -4.35
C MET A 244 19.61 -16.17 -4.46
N LEU A 245 20.30 -15.18 -3.92
CA LEU A 245 20.00 -13.77 -4.10
C LEU A 245 20.86 -13.21 -5.24
N THR A 246 20.25 -12.43 -6.12
CA THR A 246 20.89 -11.77 -7.26
C THR A 246 20.64 -10.27 -7.21
N CYS A 247 21.68 -9.47 -7.42
CA CYS A 247 21.57 -8.02 -7.44
C CYS A 247 20.66 -7.56 -8.59
N ASN A 248 19.67 -6.71 -8.29
CA ASN A 248 18.73 -6.21 -9.31
C ASN A 248 19.41 -5.28 -10.33
N GLY A 249 20.56 -4.71 -9.99
CA GLY A 249 21.38 -3.95 -10.94
C GLY A 249 21.84 -4.77 -12.14
N HIS A 250 21.98 -6.10 -11.99
CA HIS A 250 22.37 -7.00 -13.07
C HIS A 250 21.33 -7.06 -14.20
N ARG A 251 20.03 -7.15 -13.85
CA ARG A 251 18.94 -7.19 -14.82
C ARG A 251 18.93 -5.97 -15.75
N HIS A 252 19.38 -4.83 -15.23
CA HIS A 252 19.47 -3.57 -15.96
C HIS A 252 20.88 -3.25 -16.47
N LYS A 253 21.82 -4.23 -16.45
CA LYS A 253 23.22 -4.08 -16.88
C LYS A 253 23.98 -2.94 -16.17
N GLN A 254 23.57 -2.55 -14.97
CA GLN A 254 24.16 -1.47 -14.17
C GLN A 254 25.04 -2.00 -13.02
N CYS A 255 25.03 -3.31 -12.78
CA CYS A 255 25.88 -3.95 -11.78
C CYS A 255 26.17 -5.40 -12.18
N ARG A 256 27.11 -6.03 -11.48
CA ARG A 256 27.37 -7.48 -11.60
C ARG A 256 26.24 -8.28 -10.92
N PRO A 257 26.06 -9.57 -11.28
CA PRO A 257 25.08 -10.45 -10.65
C PRO A 257 25.17 -10.50 -9.12
N ASN A 258 26.40 -10.50 -8.59
CA ASN A 258 26.66 -10.50 -7.15
C ASN A 258 25.89 -11.62 -6.42
N TYR A 259 25.99 -12.85 -6.95
CA TYR A 259 25.24 -13.98 -6.41
C TYR A 259 25.65 -14.29 -4.97
N VAL A 260 24.67 -14.44 -4.07
CA VAL A 260 24.93 -14.86 -2.69
C VAL A 260 23.83 -15.81 -2.22
N ASN A 261 24.19 -16.85 -1.48
CA ASN A 261 23.21 -17.79 -0.94
C ASN A 261 22.49 -17.15 0.26
N GLN A 262 21.16 -17.19 0.26
CA GLN A 262 20.34 -16.67 1.36
C GLN A 262 20.72 -17.30 2.70
N ARG A 263 21.03 -18.60 2.72
CA ARG A 263 21.41 -19.31 3.94
C ARG A 263 22.63 -18.66 4.61
N ASP A 264 23.64 -18.32 3.81
CA ASP A 264 24.89 -17.73 4.30
C ASP A 264 24.62 -16.33 4.87
N VAL A 265 23.82 -15.52 4.18
CA VAL A 265 23.46 -14.17 4.63
C VAL A 265 22.66 -14.21 5.93
N VAL A 266 21.63 -15.06 6.02
CA VAL A 266 20.80 -15.17 7.22
C VAL A 266 21.62 -15.67 8.41
N ALA A 267 22.48 -16.68 8.20
CA ALA A 267 23.38 -17.17 9.24
C ALA A 267 24.35 -16.08 9.73
N SER A 268 24.93 -15.30 8.81
CA SER A 268 25.77 -14.15 9.18
C SER A 268 25.00 -13.09 9.97
N ILE A 269 23.78 -12.75 9.57
CA ILE A 269 22.93 -11.79 10.27
C ILE A 269 22.68 -12.25 11.72
N VAL A 270 22.21 -13.48 11.91
CA VAL A 270 21.90 -13.99 13.25
C VAL A 270 23.14 -14.12 14.11
N ALA A 271 24.27 -14.58 13.55
CA ALA A 271 25.54 -14.63 14.28
C ALA A 271 26.02 -13.23 14.71
N SER A 272 25.88 -12.22 13.85
CA SER A 272 26.22 -10.84 14.19
C SER A 272 25.32 -10.28 15.29
N LEU A 273 24.01 -10.53 15.22
CA LEU A 273 23.06 -10.07 16.24
C LEU A 273 23.28 -10.76 17.58
N ASP A 274 23.51 -12.08 17.58
CA ASP A 274 23.88 -12.86 18.77
C ASP A 274 25.16 -12.33 19.42
N ALA A 275 26.17 -11.97 18.62
CA ALA A 275 27.40 -11.40 19.12
C ALA A 275 27.22 -10.03 19.79
N VAL A 276 26.18 -9.26 19.44
CA VAL A 276 25.87 -7.95 20.03
C VAL A 276 25.18 -8.10 21.39
N ILE A 277 24.31 -9.10 21.56
CA ILE A 277 23.59 -9.37 22.82
C ILE A 277 24.38 -10.22 23.83
N ARG A 278 25.68 -10.44 23.61
CA ARG A 278 26.50 -11.16 24.59
C ARG A 278 26.69 -10.32 25.86
N PRO A 279 26.64 -10.93 27.07
CA PRO A 279 26.76 -10.21 28.33
C PRO A 279 27.95 -9.25 28.39
N GLU A 280 29.10 -9.66 27.85
CA GLU A 280 30.33 -8.85 27.88
C GLU A 280 30.23 -7.60 27.00
N ARG A 281 29.48 -7.66 25.89
CA ARG A 281 29.25 -6.51 25.01
C ARG A 281 28.13 -5.61 25.52
N ILE A 282 27.11 -6.19 26.14
CA ILE A 282 25.99 -5.44 26.72
C ILE A 282 26.51 -4.37 27.67
N GLU A 283 27.47 -4.69 28.53
CA GLU A 283 27.95 -3.68 29.48
C GLU A 283 28.76 -2.56 28.84
N SER A 284 29.50 -2.86 27.76
CA SER A 284 30.14 -1.82 26.96
C SER A 284 29.12 -0.94 26.21
N LEU A 285 28.06 -1.53 25.66
CA LEU A 285 26.98 -0.81 24.99
C LEU A 285 26.21 0.06 25.97
N ARG A 286 25.95 -0.47 27.15
CA ARG A 286 25.29 0.21 28.25
C ARG A 286 26.09 1.44 28.69
N ALA A 287 27.40 1.29 28.90
CA ALA A 287 28.28 2.41 29.21
C ALA A 287 28.25 3.51 28.12
N LYS A 288 28.30 3.12 26.83
CA LYS A 288 28.23 4.06 25.70
C LYS A 288 26.87 4.73 25.56
N PHE A 289 25.78 3.99 25.77
CA PHE A 289 24.43 4.54 25.79
C PHE A 289 24.33 5.63 26.87
N TYR A 290 24.80 5.33 28.08
CA TYR A 290 24.80 6.32 29.17
C TYR A 290 25.72 7.50 28.91
N GLU A 291 26.89 7.31 28.29
CA GLU A 291 27.73 8.44 27.86
C GLU A 291 26.98 9.34 26.87
N SER A 292 26.24 8.74 25.93
CA SER A 292 25.44 9.49 24.95
C SER A 292 24.27 10.25 25.60
N VAL A 293 23.61 9.66 26.60
CA VAL A 293 22.55 10.30 27.39
C VAL A 293 23.12 11.40 28.28
N ALA A 294 24.27 11.17 28.90
CA ALA A 294 24.97 12.14 29.73
C ALA A 294 25.43 13.36 28.92
N LYS A 295 25.82 13.19 27.64
CA LYS A 295 26.13 14.33 26.75
C LYS A 295 24.89 15.16 26.36
N ARG A 296 23.68 14.59 26.43
CA ARG A 296 22.40 15.30 26.25
C ARG A 296 21.91 16.01 27.53
N ARG A 297 22.70 16.01 28.62
CA ARG A 297 22.35 16.57 29.96
C ARG A 297 21.83 18.01 29.99
N ASN A 298 22.02 18.81 28.94
CA ASN A 298 21.82 20.26 29.01
C ASN A 298 20.40 20.78 28.70
N ASP A 299 19.41 19.95 28.34
CA ASP A 299 18.17 20.52 27.76
C ASP A 299 16.81 19.97 28.25
N VAL A 300 16.77 19.05 29.22
CA VAL A 300 15.49 18.45 29.68
C VAL A 300 15.09 18.91 31.07
N ASP A 301 14.14 19.85 31.14
CA ASP A 301 13.51 20.27 32.38
C ASP A 301 12.47 19.22 32.85
N LEU A 302 12.86 18.38 33.81
CA LEU A 302 12.00 17.38 34.45
C LEU A 302 10.67 17.97 34.95
N SER A 303 10.67 19.23 35.41
CA SER A 303 9.46 19.87 35.94
C SER A 303 8.40 20.10 34.86
N VAL A 304 8.81 20.24 33.59
CA VAL A 304 7.92 20.41 32.44
C VAL A 304 7.32 19.06 32.04
N LEU A 305 8.13 18.00 32.05
CA LEU A 305 7.67 16.64 31.75
C LEU A 305 6.69 16.12 32.82
N GLU A 306 6.97 16.35 34.10
CA GLU A 306 6.08 15.97 35.20
C GLU A 306 4.74 16.70 35.13
N ARG A 307 4.74 18.01 34.82
CA ARG A 307 3.50 18.78 34.57
C ARG A 307 2.72 18.26 33.36
N SER A 308 3.41 17.90 32.28
CA SER A 308 2.80 17.32 31.09
C SER A 308 2.15 15.96 31.39
N LEU A 309 2.84 15.09 32.14
CA LEU A 309 2.30 13.80 32.57
C LEU A 309 1.05 13.99 33.44
N ALA A 310 1.11 14.87 34.44
CA ALA A 310 -0.02 15.14 35.33
C ALA A 310 -1.25 15.62 34.56
N ARG A 311 -1.06 16.49 33.56
CA ARG A 311 -2.13 16.95 32.68
C ARG A 311 -2.73 15.80 31.87
N LYS A 312 -1.90 14.99 31.20
CA LYS A 312 -2.37 13.85 30.40
C LYS A 312 -3.10 12.79 31.24
N GLU A 313 -2.64 12.53 32.47
CA GLU A 313 -3.33 11.62 33.40
C GLU A 313 -4.66 12.18 33.92
N ALA A 314 -4.80 13.50 34.02
CA ALA A 314 -6.09 14.13 34.30
C ALA A 314 -7.04 13.99 33.10
N ASP A 315 -6.57 14.32 31.90
CA ASP A 315 -7.36 14.23 30.65
C ASP A 315 -7.84 12.78 30.40
N TYR A 316 -6.96 11.79 30.61
CA TYR A 316 -7.32 10.37 30.49
C TYR A 316 -8.35 9.92 31.53
N ARG A 317 -8.27 10.41 32.77
CA ARG A 317 -9.27 10.13 33.82
C ARG A 317 -10.62 10.71 33.45
N ASP A 318 -10.65 11.95 32.97
CA ASP A 318 -11.87 12.64 32.58
C ASP A 318 -12.51 11.97 31.35
N LEU A 319 -11.72 11.62 30.34
CA LEU A 319 -12.18 10.91 29.15
C LEU A 319 -12.77 9.54 29.53
N ARG A 320 -12.08 8.77 30.38
CA ARG A 320 -12.57 7.48 30.88
C ARG A 320 -13.87 7.62 31.68
N ALA A 321 -14.02 8.68 32.47
CA ALA A 321 -15.24 8.95 33.23
C ALA A 321 -16.42 9.35 32.33
N LYS A 322 -16.17 10.08 31.24
CA LYS A 322 -17.16 10.43 30.21
C LYS A 322 -17.61 9.20 29.42
N ILE A 323 -16.67 8.35 29.02
CA ILE A 323 -16.96 7.12 28.25
C ILE A 323 -17.81 6.12 29.05
N LYS A 324 -17.60 6.04 30.36
CA LYS A 324 -18.42 5.19 31.25
C LYS A 324 -19.92 5.59 31.28
N LYS A 325 -20.26 6.80 30.81
CA LYS A 325 -21.63 7.32 30.74
C LYS A 325 -22.26 7.21 29.35
N LEU A 326 -21.54 6.68 28.36
CA LEU A 326 -22.03 6.55 26.99
C LEU A 326 -22.83 5.25 26.78
N PRO A 327 -23.84 5.25 25.88
CA PRO A 327 -24.50 4.04 25.38
C PRO A 327 -23.51 3.08 24.69
N ALA A 328 -23.82 1.78 24.69
CA ALA A 328 -22.92 0.73 24.21
C ALA A 328 -22.50 0.88 22.74
N ASP A 329 -23.39 1.48 21.95
CA ASP A 329 -23.35 1.72 20.51
C ASP A 329 -22.37 2.83 20.09
N LEU A 330 -21.85 3.63 21.03
CA LEU A 330 -20.81 4.63 20.78
C LEU A 330 -19.44 4.22 21.34
N LEU A 331 -19.30 3.05 21.97
CA LEU A 331 -18.07 2.65 22.66
C LEU A 331 -16.90 2.30 21.72
N GLU A 332 -17.18 1.83 20.50
CA GLU A 332 -16.12 1.45 19.55
C GLU A 332 -15.32 2.64 19.05
N ASP A 333 -15.97 3.79 18.81
CA ASP A 333 -15.31 5.01 18.32
C ASP A 333 -14.35 5.61 19.35
N PHE A 334 -14.67 5.54 20.64
CA PHE A 334 -13.83 6.11 21.71
C PHE A 334 -12.77 5.14 22.27
N ALA A 335 -12.86 3.85 21.93
CA ALA A 335 -11.86 2.87 22.34
C ALA A 335 -10.49 3.13 21.68
N GLY A 336 -10.47 3.72 20.48
CA GLY A 336 -9.26 4.19 19.79
C GLY A 336 -8.55 5.29 20.58
N ASP A 337 -9.27 6.36 20.91
CA ASP A 337 -8.75 7.52 21.64
C ASP A 337 -8.18 7.14 23.02
N LEU A 338 -8.86 6.23 23.75
CA LEU A 338 -8.37 5.73 25.03
C LEU A 338 -7.05 4.95 24.89
N ARG A 339 -6.89 4.16 23.83
CA ARG A 339 -5.64 3.42 23.57
C ARG A 339 -4.51 4.39 23.22
N GLU A 340 -4.80 5.39 22.41
CA GLU A 340 -3.83 6.41 22.02
C GLU A 340 -3.35 7.22 23.23
N GLN A 341 -4.26 7.76 24.04
CA GLN A 341 -3.88 8.51 25.25
C GLN A 341 -3.12 7.65 26.26
N LYS A 342 -3.50 6.39 26.44
CA LYS A 342 -2.77 5.46 27.32
C LYS A 342 -1.34 5.20 26.80
N ALA A 343 -1.16 5.07 25.49
CA ALA A 343 0.16 4.92 24.87
C ALA A 343 1.02 6.17 25.04
N GLU A 344 0.43 7.37 24.89
CA GLU A 344 1.14 8.64 25.13
C GLU A 344 1.60 8.80 26.59
N ILE A 345 0.73 8.48 27.55
CA ILE A 345 1.08 8.47 28.99
C ILE A 345 2.26 7.52 29.22
N GLY A 346 2.25 6.34 28.60
CA GLY A 346 3.35 5.38 28.66
C GLY A 346 4.67 5.98 28.17
N LYS A 347 4.67 6.63 27.00
CA LYS A 347 5.85 7.31 26.45
C LYS A 347 6.37 8.42 27.37
N THR A 348 5.48 9.23 27.95
CA THR A 348 5.89 10.31 28.87
C THR A 348 6.45 9.77 30.18
N LYS A 349 5.91 8.66 30.71
CA LYS A 349 6.47 7.97 31.88
C LYS A 349 7.85 7.38 31.61
N GLU A 350 8.05 6.75 30.45
CA GLU A 350 9.36 6.26 30.02
C GLU A 350 10.38 7.41 29.93
N ALA A 351 9.99 8.56 29.35
CA ALA A 351 10.86 9.73 29.26
C ALA A 351 11.24 10.32 30.64
N ILE A 352 10.31 10.35 31.60
CA ILE A 352 10.59 10.79 32.97
C ILE A 352 11.53 9.81 33.68
N ALA A 353 11.28 8.51 33.56
CA ALA A 353 12.15 7.48 34.14
C ALA A 353 13.59 7.58 33.58
N ASP A 354 13.74 7.74 32.27
CA ASP A 354 15.03 7.95 31.62
C ASP A 354 15.71 9.24 32.11
N ALA A 355 14.97 10.34 32.29
CA ALA A 355 15.49 11.60 32.80
C ALA A 355 15.86 11.55 34.30
N ILE A 356 15.14 10.78 35.12
CA ILE A 356 15.48 10.53 36.53
C ILE A 356 16.73 9.65 36.64
N ALA A 357 16.81 8.58 35.85
CA ALA A 357 17.99 7.71 35.77
C ALA A 357 19.23 8.53 35.33
N ALA A 358 19.05 9.46 34.40
CA ALA A 358 20.10 10.38 33.96
C ALA A 358 20.58 11.36 35.06
N LYS A 359 19.70 11.78 36.00
CA LYS A 359 20.05 12.68 37.12
C LYS A 359 20.70 11.96 38.32
N ARG A 360 20.33 10.72 38.61
CA ARG A 360 20.81 9.99 39.80
C ARG A 360 22.25 9.49 39.72
N ASN A 361 22.87 9.54 38.53
CA ASN A 361 24.20 8.97 38.29
C ASN A 361 24.29 7.47 38.67
N ASP A 362 23.13 6.82 38.80
CA ASP A 362 22.97 5.40 39.11
C ASP A 362 22.72 4.69 37.77
N GLY A 363 23.80 4.19 37.17
CA GLY A 363 23.79 3.57 35.85
C GLY A 363 23.04 2.23 35.78
N SER A 364 22.33 1.81 36.83
CA SER A 364 21.81 0.44 36.94
C SER A 364 20.39 0.22 36.37
N GLU A 365 19.63 1.26 35.98
CA GLU A 365 18.19 1.07 35.66
C GLU A 365 17.59 1.99 34.56
N SER A 366 18.18 2.14 33.37
CA SER A 366 17.36 2.66 32.24
C SER A 366 16.32 1.61 31.84
N VAL A 367 15.05 1.87 32.19
CA VAL A 367 13.89 1.04 31.85
C VAL A 367 13.80 0.85 30.33
N LYS A 368 14.08 1.90 29.55
CA LYS A 368 14.05 1.86 28.09
C LYS A 368 15.14 0.95 27.51
N PHE A 369 16.39 1.12 27.94
CA PHE A 369 17.51 0.27 27.49
C PHE A 369 17.27 -1.20 27.84
N ASN A 370 16.86 -1.49 29.07
CA ASN A 370 16.59 -2.86 29.52
C ASN A 370 15.43 -3.50 28.75
N LYS A 371 14.37 -2.74 28.46
CA LYS A 371 13.23 -3.20 27.65
C LYS A 371 13.63 -3.48 26.20
N GLN A 372 14.38 -2.59 25.56
CA GLN A 372 14.89 -2.79 24.20
C GLN A 372 15.83 -4.00 24.13
N LEU A 373 16.71 -4.17 25.12
CA LEU A 373 17.63 -5.30 25.21
C LEU A 373 16.92 -6.63 25.42
N SER A 374 15.88 -6.67 26.28
CA SER A 374 15.02 -7.85 26.45
C SER A 374 14.36 -8.25 25.15
N MET A 375 13.69 -7.30 24.48
CA MET A 375 13.01 -7.56 23.19
C MET A 375 14.00 -8.05 22.13
N MET A 376 15.19 -7.46 22.06
CA MET A 376 16.23 -7.87 21.12
C MET A 376 16.74 -9.28 21.43
N SER A 377 16.97 -9.59 22.71
CA SER A 377 17.40 -10.92 23.16
C SER A 377 16.36 -12.00 22.83
N ASP A 378 15.07 -11.71 23.06
CA ASP A 378 13.97 -12.64 22.76
C ASP A 378 13.89 -12.95 21.26
N ILE A 379 13.94 -11.92 20.41
CA ILE A 379 13.89 -12.08 18.94
C ILE A 379 15.11 -12.86 18.43
N VAL A 380 16.31 -12.53 18.93
CA VAL A 380 17.54 -13.24 18.53
C VAL A 380 17.53 -14.69 19.00
N GLY A 381 17.02 -14.96 20.20
CA GLY A 381 16.81 -16.31 20.72
C GLY A 381 15.90 -17.12 19.78
N ALA A 382 14.72 -16.58 19.45
CA ALA A 382 13.79 -17.20 18.52
C ALA A 382 14.39 -17.42 17.12
N LEU A 383 15.20 -16.47 16.63
CA LEU A 383 15.90 -16.62 15.34
C LEU A 383 16.96 -17.73 15.37
N LYS A 384 17.65 -17.92 16.50
CA LYS A 384 18.64 -19.00 16.66
C LYS A 384 17.97 -20.36 16.70
N GLU A 385 16.88 -20.50 17.44
CA GLU A 385 16.07 -21.73 17.48
C GLU A 385 15.53 -22.09 16.10
N ALA A 386 14.93 -21.12 15.41
CA ALA A 386 14.44 -21.27 14.04
C ALA A 386 15.54 -21.64 13.03
N LEU A 387 16.78 -21.20 13.23
CA LEU A 387 17.93 -21.57 12.41
C LEU A 387 18.57 -22.90 12.80
N ALA A 388 18.32 -23.43 14.00
CA ALA A 388 18.74 -24.77 14.39
C ALA A 388 17.77 -25.82 13.81
N GLU A 389 16.48 -25.52 13.81
CA GLU A 389 15.41 -26.39 13.30
C GLU A 389 15.07 -26.12 11.82
N ILE A 390 16.10 -26.17 10.97
CA ILE A 390 16.04 -25.83 9.52
C ILE A 390 15.02 -26.65 8.71
N ILE A 391 14.55 -27.78 9.24
CA ILE A 391 13.69 -28.72 8.51
C ILE A 391 12.19 -28.44 8.73
N ASP A 392 11.79 -27.91 9.89
CA ASP A 392 10.36 -27.79 10.28
C ASP A 392 9.87 -26.35 10.54
N THR A 393 10.76 -25.36 10.56
CA THR A 393 10.33 -23.98 10.86
C THR A 393 9.68 -23.30 9.65
N GLU A 394 8.46 -22.75 9.84
CA GLU A 394 7.75 -22.01 8.79
C GLU A 394 8.56 -20.77 8.34
N PRO A 395 8.98 -20.67 7.05
CA PRO A 395 9.81 -19.56 6.57
C PRO A 395 9.22 -18.17 6.80
N ARG A 396 7.90 -18.09 6.98
CA ARG A 396 7.19 -16.85 7.29
C ARG A 396 7.60 -16.28 8.64
N LEU A 397 7.63 -17.11 9.68
CA LEU A 397 7.96 -16.70 11.04
C LEU A 397 9.38 -16.12 11.09
N VAL A 398 10.34 -16.82 10.49
CA VAL A 398 11.74 -16.37 10.44
C VAL A 398 11.88 -15.02 9.74
N ARG A 399 11.13 -14.82 8.65
CA ARG A 399 11.11 -13.53 7.96
C ARG A 399 10.50 -12.44 8.83
N GLU A 400 9.37 -12.71 9.50
CA GLU A 400 8.71 -11.72 10.35
C GLU A 400 9.61 -11.30 11.51
N LEU A 401 10.34 -12.23 12.12
CA LEU A 401 11.35 -11.95 13.13
C LEU A 401 12.52 -11.12 12.58
N LEU A 402 13.02 -11.44 11.37
CA LEU A 402 14.06 -10.62 10.74
C LEU A 402 13.56 -9.21 10.42
N ALA A 403 12.37 -9.11 9.82
CA ALA A 403 11.78 -7.84 9.39
C ALA A 403 11.22 -7.01 10.55
N SER A 404 11.02 -7.59 11.75
CA SER A 404 10.65 -6.83 12.94
C SER A 404 11.82 -5.99 13.43
N MET A 405 13.04 -6.53 13.41
CA MET A 405 14.23 -5.89 13.97
C MET A 405 15.14 -5.20 12.94
N VAL A 406 15.29 -5.79 11.75
CA VAL A 406 16.19 -5.29 10.69
C VAL A 406 15.41 -4.37 9.74
N ASP A 407 15.92 -3.16 9.55
CA ASP A 407 15.41 -2.22 8.55
C ASP A 407 15.91 -2.62 7.15
N HIS A 408 17.24 -2.69 6.99
CA HIS A 408 17.88 -3.20 5.78
C HIS A 408 19.26 -3.79 6.07
N VAL A 409 19.74 -4.60 5.13
CA VAL A 409 21.09 -5.18 5.16
C VAL A 409 21.81 -4.82 3.87
N THR A 410 22.91 -4.09 4.00
CA THR A 410 23.79 -3.78 2.88
C THR A 410 24.80 -4.90 2.71
N LEU A 411 24.91 -5.46 1.50
CA LEU A 411 25.78 -6.59 1.19
C LEU A 411 26.87 -6.16 0.20
N ASP A 412 28.14 -6.32 0.58
CA ASP A 412 29.27 -6.27 -0.36
C ASP A 412 29.63 -7.68 -0.82
N VAL A 413 29.14 -8.01 -2.01
CA VAL A 413 29.42 -9.29 -2.66
C VAL A 413 30.43 -9.05 -3.78
N GLN A 414 31.55 -9.76 -3.72
CA GLN A 414 32.64 -9.60 -4.67
C GLN A 414 32.84 -10.86 -5.51
N PRO A 415 33.16 -10.71 -6.81
CA PRO A 415 33.51 -11.83 -7.66
C PRO A 415 34.89 -12.37 -7.28
N ARG A 416 34.99 -13.70 -7.19
CA ARG A 416 36.22 -14.46 -7.06
C ARG A 416 36.39 -15.33 -8.29
N GLN A 417 37.47 -15.11 -9.03
CA GLN A 417 37.80 -15.92 -10.20
C GLN A 417 38.29 -17.29 -9.73
N VAL A 418 37.66 -18.36 -10.20
CA VAL A 418 38.01 -19.74 -9.84
C VAL A 418 38.73 -20.42 -11.00
N SER A 419 38.37 -20.07 -12.23
CA SER A 419 39.12 -20.41 -13.45
C SER A 419 38.81 -19.39 -14.54
N ASP A 420 39.50 -19.47 -15.68
CA ASP A 420 39.30 -18.58 -16.84
C ASP A 420 37.84 -18.54 -17.32
N LYS A 421 37.09 -19.63 -17.10
CA LYS A 421 35.69 -19.76 -17.52
C LYS A 421 34.69 -19.62 -16.37
N HIS A 422 35.13 -19.57 -15.10
CA HIS A 422 34.23 -19.61 -13.95
C HIS A 422 34.55 -18.53 -12.92
N THR A 423 33.58 -17.65 -12.71
CA THR A 423 33.56 -16.67 -11.62
C THR A 423 32.56 -17.10 -10.56
N ARG A 424 33.02 -17.25 -9.32
CA ARG A 424 32.15 -17.36 -8.15
C ARG A 424 31.99 -16.00 -7.49
N TYR A 425 31.06 -15.90 -6.55
CA TYR A 425 30.82 -14.70 -5.77
C TYR A 425 30.89 -15.06 -4.29
N GLU A 426 31.44 -14.16 -3.49
CA GLU A 426 31.58 -14.31 -2.05
C GLU A 426 31.06 -13.05 -1.37
N LEU A 427 30.34 -13.23 -0.26
CA LEU A 427 30.02 -12.16 0.66
C LEU A 427 31.30 -11.75 1.40
N LYS A 428 31.82 -10.56 1.13
CA LYS A 428 33.04 -10.04 1.77
C LYS A 428 32.74 -9.32 3.07
N SER A 429 31.71 -8.48 3.06
CA SER A 429 31.23 -7.77 4.23
C SER A 429 29.75 -7.43 4.07
N GLY A 430 29.14 -7.02 5.17
CA GLY A 430 27.80 -6.48 5.16
C GLY A 430 27.58 -5.57 6.37
N GLU A 431 26.61 -4.68 6.23
CA GLU A 431 26.17 -3.77 7.28
C GLU A 431 24.70 -4.05 7.58
N ILE A 432 24.38 -4.25 8.85
CA ILE A 432 23.02 -4.51 9.32
C ILE A 432 22.51 -3.22 9.94
N THR A 433 21.48 -2.64 9.33
CA THR A 433 20.79 -1.47 9.87
C THR A 433 19.58 -1.96 10.64
N LEU A 434 19.57 -1.72 11.95
CA LEU A 434 18.43 -2.02 12.82
C LEU A 434 17.39 -0.90 12.74
N LYS A 435 16.13 -1.25 12.99
CA LYS A 435 15.08 -0.24 13.12
C LYS A 435 15.31 0.65 14.36
N PRO A 436 14.75 1.88 14.38
CA PRO A 436 14.98 2.84 15.46
C PRO A 436 14.68 2.29 16.86
N GLU A 437 13.65 1.47 17.01
CA GLU A 437 13.26 0.84 18.27
C GLU A 437 14.28 -0.17 18.82
N PHE A 438 15.21 -0.66 17.99
CA PHE A 438 16.31 -1.56 18.39
C PHE A 438 17.68 -0.87 18.35
N ASN A 439 17.71 0.45 18.13
CA ASN A 439 18.96 1.21 18.15
C ASN A 439 19.38 1.46 19.61
N LEU A 440 20.15 0.53 20.18
CA LEU A 440 20.63 0.56 21.58
C LEU A 440 21.56 1.75 21.88
N ILE A 441 22.10 2.38 20.84
CA ILE A 441 22.88 3.62 20.94
C ILE A 441 22.11 4.63 20.11
N CYS A 442 21.31 5.51 20.72
CA CYS A 442 20.56 6.51 19.99
C CYS A 442 21.50 7.35 19.11
N ALA A 443 21.54 7.07 17.81
CA ALA A 443 22.07 7.98 16.81
C ALA A 443 20.91 8.86 16.36
N SER A 444 21.13 10.18 16.48
CA SER A 444 20.17 11.29 16.24
C SER A 444 18.96 11.28 17.15
#